data_AF-A0A8K1FUT5-F1
#
_entry.id   AF-A0A8K1FUT5-F1
#
_cell.length_a   1.000
_cell.length_b   1.000
_cell.length_c   1.000
_cell.angle_alpha   90.00
_cell.angle_beta   90.00
_cell.angle_gamma   90.00
#
_symmetry.space_group_name_H-M   'P 1'
#
loop_
_entity.id
_entity.type
_entity.pdbx_description
1 polymer ?
#
loop_
_entity_poly.entity_id
_entity_poly.type
_entity_poly.pdbx_seq_one_letter_code
_entity_poly.pdbx_strand_id
1 'polypeptide(L)'
;MAKKNAIVRSLPSVETLGCTSVICSDKTGTLTTNQMSVCKMFIMDKVEGDVCSLNEFSITGSTYAPEGEVLKQDRPVKAGQYDGLVELATICALCNDSSLDYNEVIKQLMKKEFTLEFSRDRKSMSVFCSPAKASRAAVGNKMFVK
;
A
#
# COMPACT_ATOMS: atom_id res chain seq x y z
N MET A 1 15.45 -1.78 25.85
CA MET A 1 14.53 -1.06 24.94
C MET A 1 14.89 -1.27 23.47
N ALA A 2 16.17 -1.19 23.08
CA ALA A 2 16.60 -1.39 21.68
C ALA A 2 16.16 -2.72 21.03
N LYS A 3 16.23 -3.86 21.75
CA LYS A 3 15.72 -5.17 21.27
C LYS A 3 14.21 -5.21 21.01
N LYS A 4 13.46 -4.19 21.47
CA LYS A 4 12.01 -4.03 21.28
C LYS A 4 11.70 -2.84 20.35
N ASN A 5 12.61 -2.52 19.43
CA ASN A 5 12.47 -1.42 18.45
C ASN A 5 12.33 -0.01 19.06
N ALA A 6 12.81 0.19 20.30
CA ALA A 6 12.78 1.50 20.97
C ALA A 6 14.22 2.02 21.20
N ILE A 7 14.57 3.10 20.49
CA ILE A 7 15.88 3.76 20.59
C ILE A 7 15.77 4.90 21.61
N VAL A 8 16.46 4.74 22.74
CA VAL A 8 16.52 5.75 23.80
C VAL A 8 17.68 6.69 23.52
N ARG A 9 17.40 7.99 23.38
CA ARG A 9 18.43 9.02 23.14
C ARG A 9 18.98 9.64 24.44
N SER A 10 18.20 9.58 25.52
CA SER A 10 18.57 10.14 26.83
C SER A 10 18.16 9.16 27.93
N LEU A 11 19.12 8.74 28.77
CA LEU A 11 18.88 7.74 29.82
C LEU A 11 17.80 8.17 30.85
N PRO A 12 17.72 9.45 31.28
CA PRO A 12 16.62 9.92 32.14
C PRO A 12 15.21 9.70 31.58
N SER A 13 15.04 9.66 30.26
CA SER A 13 13.73 9.48 29.63
C SER A 13 13.10 8.11 29.89
N VAL A 14 13.90 7.11 30.29
CA VAL A 14 13.42 5.76 30.62
C VAL A 14 12.50 5.78 31.84
N GLU A 15 12.85 6.56 32.86
CA GLU A 15 12.06 6.69 34.09
C GLU A 15 10.79 7.53 33.83
N THR A 16 10.92 8.66 33.14
CA THR A 16 9.79 9.53 32.79
C THR A 16 8.74 8.81 31.92
N LEU A 17 9.18 7.93 31.02
CA LEU A 17 8.26 7.11 30.22
C LEU A 17 7.42 6.16 31.10
N GLY A 18 7.98 5.69 32.23
CA GLY A 18 7.25 4.87 33.21
C GLY A 18 6.12 5.60 33.93
N CYS A 19 6.20 6.93 34.02
CA CYS A 19 5.20 7.78 34.67
C CYS A 19 4.26 8.49 33.67
N THR A 20 4.27 8.11 32.40
CA THR A 20 3.45 8.75 31.36
C THR A 20 1.97 8.40 31.54
N SER A 21 1.12 9.42 31.72
CA SER A 21 -0.34 9.27 31.90
C SER A 21 -1.14 9.50 30.61
N VAL A 22 -0.55 10.17 29.61
CA VAL A 22 -1.19 10.50 28.33
C VAL A 22 -0.19 10.27 27.20
N ILE A 23 -0.62 9.57 26.14
CA ILE A 23 0.16 9.38 24.91
C ILE A 23 -0.58 10.06 23.76
N CYS A 24 0.03 11.10 23.21
CA CYS A 24 -0.40 11.69 21.95
C CYS A 24 0.34 10.97 20.82
N SER A 25 -0.39 10.24 19.99
CA SER A 25 0.19 9.47 18.88
C SER A 25 -0.42 9.92 17.56
N ASP A 26 0.41 10.04 16.54
CA ASP A 26 -0.05 10.28 15.18
C ASP A 26 -0.76 9.04 14.62
N LYS A 27 -1.79 9.23 13.80
CA LYS A 27 -2.54 8.10 13.24
C LYS A 27 -1.75 7.36 12.17
N THR A 28 -1.34 8.07 11.12
CA THR A 28 -0.81 7.47 9.89
C THR A 28 0.65 7.10 10.08
N GLY A 29 0.99 5.82 9.88
CA GLY A 29 2.37 5.33 10.02
C GLY A 29 2.80 5.00 11.45
N THR A 30 2.01 5.35 12.47
CA THR A 30 2.21 4.91 13.87
C THR A 30 1.09 3.98 14.32
N LEU A 31 -0.18 4.41 14.24
CA LEU A 31 -1.32 3.55 14.58
C LEU A 31 -1.77 2.67 13.40
N THR A 32 -1.65 3.18 12.17
CA THR A 32 -1.94 2.41 10.95
C THR A 32 -0.66 1.96 10.26
N THR A 33 -0.73 0.87 9.51
CA THR A 33 0.37 0.35 8.69
C THR A 33 0.73 1.24 7.51
N ASN A 34 0.02 2.36 7.33
CA ASN A 34 0.12 3.25 6.17
C ASN A 34 -0.08 2.53 4.83
N GLN A 35 -0.85 1.43 4.83
CA GLN A 35 -1.28 0.71 3.62
C GLN A 35 -2.77 0.97 3.43
N MET A 36 -3.09 1.82 2.44
CA MET A 36 -4.48 2.06 2.05
C MET A 36 -4.88 1.03 1.01
N SER A 37 -5.98 0.33 1.28
CA SER A 37 -6.57 -0.68 0.41
C SER A 37 -8.07 -0.40 0.28
N VAL A 38 -8.63 -0.67 -0.89
CA VAL A 38 -10.07 -0.49 -1.11
C VAL A 38 -10.82 -1.62 -0.42
N CYS A 39 -11.77 -1.29 0.46
CA CYS A 39 -12.58 -2.27 1.17
C CYS A 39 -13.99 -2.44 0.59
N LYS A 40 -14.52 -1.38 -0.06
CA LYS A 40 -15.87 -1.37 -0.63
C LYS A 40 -15.92 -0.56 -1.92
N MET A 41 -16.77 -0.99 -2.86
CA MET A 41 -17.06 -0.30 -4.11
C MET A 41 -18.57 -0.23 -4.33
N PHE A 42 -19.04 0.83 -4.99
CA PHE A 42 -20.44 1.03 -5.30
C PHE A 42 -20.59 1.41 -6.77
N ILE A 43 -21.58 0.83 -7.45
CA ILE A 43 -21.96 1.20 -8.82
C ILE A 43 -23.47 1.43 -8.86
N MET A 44 -23.93 2.23 -9.83
CA MET A 44 -25.36 2.38 -10.08
C MET A 44 -25.96 1.08 -10.59
N ASP A 45 -27.09 0.65 -10.01
CA ASP A 45 -27.84 -0.53 -10.42
C ASP A 45 -29.00 -0.13 -11.34
N LYS A 46 -29.96 0.63 -10.80
CA LYS A 46 -31.08 1.20 -11.56
C LYS A 46 -31.33 2.64 -11.17
N VAL A 47 -31.69 3.42 -12.18
CA VAL A 47 -32.17 4.80 -12.05
C VAL A 47 -33.56 4.87 -12.64
N GLU A 48 -34.57 5.08 -11.80
CA GLU A 48 -35.97 5.23 -12.19
C GLU A 48 -36.52 6.54 -11.63
N GLY A 49 -36.64 7.56 -12.49
CA GLY A 49 -37.02 8.92 -12.07
C GLY A 49 -36.02 9.47 -11.05
N ASP A 50 -36.52 9.87 -9.88
CA ASP A 50 -35.71 10.39 -8.77
C ASP A 50 -35.14 9.29 -7.85
N VAL A 51 -35.38 8.01 -8.15
CA VAL A 51 -34.92 6.88 -7.33
C VAL A 51 -33.69 6.24 -7.97
N CYS A 52 -32.58 6.22 -7.23
CA CYS A 52 -31.34 5.57 -7.61
C CYS A 52 -31.03 4.43 -6.63
N SER A 53 -30.77 3.24 -7.18
CA SER A 53 -30.32 2.08 -6.43
C SER A 53 -28.85 1.79 -6.74
N LEU A 54 -28.10 1.35 -5.73
CA LEU A 54 -26.68 1.07 -5.85
C LEU A 54 -26.40 -0.41 -5.58
N ASN A 55 -25.50 -0.98 -6.36
CA ASN A 55 -24.88 -2.25 -6.06
C ASN A 55 -23.65 -2.00 -5.18
N GLU A 56 -23.67 -2.55 -3.96
CA GLU A 56 -22.52 -2.56 -3.04
C GLU A 56 -21.70 -3.84 -3.22
N PHE A 57 -20.37 -3.66 -3.25
CA PHE A 57 -19.40 -4.75 -3.27
C PHE A 57 -18.40 -4.58 -2.13
N SER A 58 -18.03 -5.68 -1.49
CA SER A 58 -16.92 -5.74 -0.55
C SER A 58 -15.69 -6.33 -1.23
N ILE A 59 -14.52 -5.80 -0.90
CA ILE A 59 -13.24 -6.20 -1.49
C ILE A 59 -12.39 -6.80 -0.37
N THR A 60 -11.93 -8.03 -0.57
CA THR A 60 -10.97 -8.67 0.32
C THR A 60 -9.53 -8.37 -0.12
N GLY A 61 -8.57 -8.60 0.78
CA GLY A 61 -7.18 -8.16 0.60
C GLY A 61 -6.93 -6.85 1.31
N SER A 62 -5.98 -6.85 2.25
CA SER A 62 -5.68 -5.69 3.11
C SER A 62 -4.27 -5.15 2.88
N THR A 63 -3.49 -5.78 2.01
CA THR A 63 -2.10 -5.40 1.73
C THR A 63 -1.93 -4.98 0.27
N TYR A 64 -0.74 -4.53 -0.09
CA TYR A 64 -0.38 -4.30 -1.49
C TYR A 64 -0.10 -5.59 -2.28
N ALA A 65 -0.31 -6.76 -1.68
CA ALA A 65 -0.33 -7.99 -2.44
C ALA A 65 -1.55 -7.96 -3.39
N PRO A 66 -1.39 -8.34 -4.65
CA PRO A 66 -2.48 -8.36 -5.64
C PRO A 66 -3.32 -9.62 -5.47
N GLU A 67 -3.85 -9.78 -4.27
CA GLU A 67 -4.68 -10.88 -3.81
C GLU A 67 -5.97 -10.29 -3.24
N GLY A 68 -7.09 -10.97 -3.47
CA GLY A 68 -8.40 -10.48 -3.04
C GLY A 68 -9.53 -10.96 -3.93
N GLU A 69 -10.73 -10.90 -3.39
CA GLU A 69 -11.98 -11.26 -4.05
C GLU A 69 -12.97 -10.11 -3.96
N VAL A 70 -13.80 -9.97 -4.99
CA VAL A 70 -14.94 -9.07 -4.98
C VAL A 70 -16.16 -9.86 -4.52
N LEU A 71 -16.80 -9.40 -3.46
CA LEU A 71 -17.97 -10.01 -2.85
C LEU A 71 -19.20 -9.14 -3.07
N LYS A 72 -20.34 -9.74 -3.42
CA LYS A 72 -21.66 -9.10 -3.40
C LYS A 72 -22.54 -9.88 -2.43
N GLN A 73 -23.10 -9.22 -1.41
CA GLN A 73 -23.87 -9.89 -0.35
C GLN A 73 -23.11 -11.11 0.23
N ASP A 74 -21.83 -10.90 0.56
CA ASP A 74 -20.90 -11.92 1.11
C ASP A 74 -20.64 -13.14 0.21
N ARG A 75 -20.97 -13.06 -1.09
CA ARG A 75 -20.68 -14.12 -2.06
C ARG A 75 -19.68 -13.66 -3.11
N PRO A 76 -18.66 -14.47 -3.44
CA PRO A 76 -17.72 -14.15 -4.51
C PRO A 76 -18.43 -13.97 -5.85
N VAL A 77 -18.11 -12.87 -6.53
CA VAL A 77 -18.61 -12.55 -7.87
C VAL A 77 -17.46 -12.26 -8.81
N LYS A 78 -17.64 -12.57 -10.09
CA LYS A 78 -16.68 -12.18 -11.12
C LYS A 78 -16.91 -10.71 -11.47
N ALA A 79 -15.91 -9.87 -11.22
CA ALA A 79 -16.01 -8.43 -11.46
C ALA A 79 -16.41 -8.08 -12.91
N GLY A 80 -15.93 -8.87 -13.88
CA GLY A 80 -16.27 -8.70 -15.31
C GLY A 80 -17.73 -8.98 -15.67
N GLN A 81 -18.59 -9.41 -14.74
CA GLN A 81 -20.03 -9.53 -14.96
C GLN A 81 -20.76 -8.19 -14.78
N TYR A 82 -20.07 -7.15 -14.31
CA TYR A 82 -20.64 -5.84 -14.01
C TYR A 82 -19.86 -4.77 -14.77
N ASP A 83 -20.43 -4.26 -15.87
CA ASP A 83 -19.78 -3.26 -16.73
C ASP A 83 -19.36 -2.01 -15.94
N GLY A 84 -20.20 -1.55 -15.01
CA GLY A 84 -19.87 -0.41 -14.15
C GLY A 84 -18.67 -0.64 -13.23
N LEU A 85 -18.42 -1.90 -12.82
CA LEU A 85 -17.27 -2.24 -11.99
C LEU A 85 -15.98 -2.29 -12.82
N VAL A 86 -16.07 -2.77 -14.08
CA VAL A 86 -14.96 -2.76 -15.04
C VAL A 86 -14.55 -1.33 -15.38
N GLU A 87 -15.52 -0.45 -15.64
CA GLU A 87 -15.27 0.96 -15.94
C GLU A 87 -14.66 1.67 -14.73
N LEU A 88 -15.22 1.48 -13.53
CA LEU A 88 -14.67 2.01 -12.29
C LEU A 88 -13.23 1.55 -12.06
N ALA A 89 -12.95 0.27 -12.24
CA ALA A 89 -11.60 -0.28 -12.10
C ALA A 89 -10.63 0.30 -13.14
N THR A 90 -11.10 0.52 -14.37
CA THR A 90 -10.30 1.14 -15.45
C THR A 90 -9.95 2.59 -15.10
N ILE A 91 -10.93 3.38 -14.65
CA ILE A 91 -10.70 4.75 -14.18
C ILE A 91 -9.72 4.74 -13.00
N CYS A 92 -9.93 3.88 -12.00
CA CYS A 92 -9.02 3.76 -10.86
C CYS A 92 -7.60 3.40 -11.30
N ALA A 93 -7.43 2.52 -12.29
CA ALA A 93 -6.14 2.14 -12.84
C ALA A 93 -5.45 3.29 -13.58
N LEU A 94 -6.21 4.11 -14.31
CA LEU A 94 -5.68 5.25 -15.07
C LEU A 94 -5.39 6.48 -14.19
N CYS A 95 -6.13 6.65 -13.10
CA CYS A 95 -6.02 7.79 -12.20
C CYS A 95 -5.11 7.54 -10.99
N ASN A 96 -4.26 6.50 -11.03
CA ASN A 96 -3.30 6.24 -9.98
C ASN A 96 -1.86 6.16 -10.53
N ASP A 97 -0.89 6.62 -9.73
CA ASP A 97 0.55 6.50 -10.03
C ASP A 97 1.14 5.16 -9.54
N SER A 98 0.29 4.18 -9.23
CA SER A 98 0.72 2.88 -8.70
C SER A 98 0.98 1.90 -9.84
N SER A 99 2.02 1.09 -9.68
CA SER A 99 2.34 0.00 -10.60
C SER A 99 2.34 -1.34 -9.88
N LEU A 100 1.84 -2.36 -10.57
CA LEU A 100 1.93 -3.74 -10.12
C LEU A 100 3.31 -4.29 -10.52
N ASP A 101 4.21 -4.41 -9.55
CA ASP A 101 5.53 -4.98 -9.77
C ASP A 101 5.52 -6.48 -9.40
N TYR A 102 5.12 -7.32 -10.35
CA TYR A 102 5.25 -8.77 -10.28
C TYR A 102 6.61 -9.19 -10.82
N ASN A 103 7.68 -8.93 -10.07
CA ASN A 103 8.99 -9.32 -10.58
C ASN A 103 9.85 -10.03 -9.56
N GLU A 104 9.58 -11.33 -9.42
CA GLU A 104 10.49 -12.27 -8.75
C GLU A 104 11.89 -12.26 -9.39
N VAL A 105 11.99 -11.99 -10.70
CA VAL A 105 13.28 -11.88 -11.39
C VAL A 105 14.04 -10.64 -10.92
N ILE A 106 13.39 -9.48 -10.72
CA ILE A 106 14.06 -8.31 -10.14
C ILE A 106 14.50 -8.59 -8.70
N LYS A 107 13.71 -9.31 -7.89
CA LYS A 107 14.15 -9.74 -6.54
C LYS A 107 15.36 -10.66 -6.57
N GLN A 108 15.50 -11.53 -7.58
CA GLN A 108 16.68 -12.39 -7.75
C GLN A 108 17.89 -11.66 -8.32
N LEU A 109 17.67 -10.62 -9.12
CA LEU A 109 18.73 -9.86 -9.79
C LEU A 109 19.22 -8.66 -9.01
N MET A 110 18.40 -8.08 -8.12
CA MET A 110 18.68 -6.83 -7.43
C MET A 110 18.48 -6.99 -5.93
N LYS A 111 19.52 -6.70 -5.16
CA LYS A 111 19.50 -6.61 -3.70
C LYS A 111 19.13 -5.19 -3.29
N LYS A 112 18.07 -5.07 -2.48
CA LYS A 112 17.70 -3.81 -1.83
C LYS A 112 18.73 -3.47 -0.75
N GLU A 113 19.41 -2.34 -0.87
CA GLU A 113 20.37 -1.88 0.14
C GLU A 113 19.68 -0.98 1.17
N PHE A 114 18.91 0.01 0.72
CA PHE A 114 18.15 0.90 1.62
C PHE A 114 16.95 1.54 0.92
N THR A 115 15.98 1.95 1.74
CA THR A 115 14.85 2.80 1.32
C THR A 115 15.18 4.24 1.69
N LEU A 116 15.11 5.14 0.73
CA LEU A 116 14.97 6.57 0.99
C LEU A 116 13.48 6.85 1.22
N GLU A 117 13.16 7.20 2.46
CA GLU A 117 11.80 7.53 2.86
C GLU A 117 11.24 8.71 2.07
N PHE A 118 9.92 8.83 2.11
CA PHE A 118 9.17 9.85 1.40
C PHE A 118 9.72 11.23 1.70
N SER A 119 10.27 11.89 0.67
CA SER A 119 10.70 13.27 0.76
C SER A 119 9.56 14.16 0.27
N ARG A 120 9.20 15.15 1.09
CA ARG A 120 8.21 16.17 0.74
C ARG A 120 8.59 16.94 -0.52
N ASP A 121 9.89 17.16 -0.72
CA ASP A 121 10.44 17.90 -1.86
C ASP A 121 10.46 17.08 -3.15
N ARG A 122 10.77 15.78 -3.05
CA ARG A 122 10.77 14.87 -4.21
C ARG A 122 9.41 14.27 -4.53
N LYS A 123 8.45 14.39 -3.60
CA LYS A 123 7.12 13.74 -3.61
C LYS A 123 7.18 12.24 -3.94
N SER A 124 8.28 11.59 -3.62
CA SER A 124 8.55 10.21 -3.99
C SER A 124 9.34 9.51 -2.89
N MET A 125 9.11 8.20 -2.81
CA MET A 125 9.99 7.28 -2.11
C MET A 125 11.01 6.75 -3.10
N SER A 126 12.21 6.39 -2.64
CA SER A 126 13.18 5.77 -3.54
C SER A 126 13.79 4.55 -2.90
N VAL A 127 14.10 3.55 -3.71
CA VAL A 127 14.79 2.34 -3.27
C VAL A 127 16.10 2.27 -4.03
N PHE A 128 17.20 2.21 -3.29
CA PHE A 128 18.50 1.97 -3.88
C PHE A 128 18.77 0.48 -3.91
N CYS A 129 19.00 -0.04 -5.11
CA CYS A 129 19.24 -1.45 -5.35
C CYS A 129 20.60 -1.66 -6.03
N SER A 130 21.35 -2.62 -5.53
CA SER A 130 22.59 -3.13 -6.13
C SER A 130 22.29 -4.46 -6.85
N PRO A 131 23.04 -4.85 -7.89
CA PRO A 131 22.90 -6.17 -8.49
C PRO A 131 23.26 -7.27 -7.49
N ALA A 132 22.41 -8.29 -7.35
CA ALA A 132 22.60 -9.40 -6.43
C ALA A 132 23.73 -10.36 -6.84
N LYS A 133 24.12 -10.36 -8.12
CA LYS A 133 25.26 -11.11 -8.67
C LYS A 133 26.04 -10.19 -9.61
N ALA A 134 27.37 -10.36 -9.66
CA ALA A 134 28.23 -9.72 -10.65
C ALA A 134 27.93 -10.29 -12.05
N SER A 135 26.85 -9.80 -12.67
CA SER A 135 26.48 -10.14 -14.03
C SER A 135 27.43 -9.48 -15.01
N ARG A 136 27.87 -10.21 -16.04
CA ARG A 136 28.66 -9.67 -17.16
C ARG A 136 27.91 -8.62 -17.99
N ALA A 137 26.59 -8.49 -17.79
CA ALA A 137 25.79 -7.40 -18.35
C ALA A 137 25.80 -6.21 -17.38
N ALA A 138 26.25 -5.06 -17.88
CA ALA A 138 26.52 -3.81 -17.16
C ALA A 138 25.27 -3.10 -16.58
N VAL A 139 24.43 -3.81 -15.83
CA VAL A 139 23.38 -3.18 -15.04
C VAL A 139 24.02 -2.75 -13.73
N GLY A 140 24.47 -1.49 -13.67
CA GLY A 140 24.99 -0.89 -12.44
C GLY A 140 23.89 -0.68 -11.38
N ASN A 141 24.28 -0.07 -10.26
CA ASN A 141 23.32 0.29 -9.21
C ASN A 141 22.18 1.13 -9.78
N LYS A 142 20.95 0.84 -9.34
CA LYS A 142 19.76 1.57 -9.78
C LYS A 142 19.04 2.16 -8.59
N MET A 143 18.60 3.41 -8.78
CA MET A 143 17.66 4.06 -7.89
C MET A 143 16.28 3.95 -8.52
N PHE A 144 15.39 3.20 -7.89
CA PHE A 144 14.00 3.09 -8.29
C PHE A 144 13.22 4.16 -7.55
N VAL A 145 12.56 5.05 -8.28
CA VAL A 145 11.72 6.11 -7.72
C VAL A 145 10.27 5.62 -7.78
N LYS A 146 9.58 5.67 -6.64
CA LYS A 146 8.17 5.33 -6.46
C LYS A 146 7.39 6.57 -6.06
#